data_AF-A0A7L4HVD0-F1
#
_entry.id   AF-A0A7L4HVD0-F1
#
_cell.length_a   1.000
_cell.length_b   1.000
_cell.length_c   1.000
_cell.angle_alpha   90.00
_cell.angle_beta   90.00
_cell.angle_gamma   90.00
#
_symmetry.space_group_name_H-M   'P 1'
#
loop_
_entity.id
_entity.type
_entity.pdbx_description
1 polymer ?
#
loop_
_entity_poly.entity_id
_entity_poly.type
_entity_poly.pdbx_seq_one_letter_code
_entity_poly.pdbx_strand_id
1 'polypeptide(L)'
;ALDVRGSRLPEPPCSLCCRDTAGQERFRTITTAYYRGAMGIMLVYDITNEKSFENIRNWVRNIEEHASPDVEKMILGNKCDANDKRQVSREQGEKVS
;
A
#
# COMPACT_ATOMS: atom_id res chain seq x y z
N ALA A 1 39.05 12.44 32.08
CA ALA A 1 37.59 12.35 31.86
C ALA A 1 37.36 11.40 30.70
N LEU A 2 36.52 10.38 30.86
CA LEU A 2 36.28 9.32 29.87
C LEU A 2 35.45 9.83 28.69
N ASP A 3 35.94 9.61 27.47
CA ASP A 3 35.25 9.85 26.19
C ASP A 3 34.28 8.69 25.92
N VAL A 4 32.99 8.91 26.14
CA VAL A 4 31.94 7.91 25.90
C VAL A 4 31.47 8.04 24.45
N ARG A 5 32.22 7.47 23.50
CA ARG A 5 31.76 7.34 22.11
C ARG A 5 30.70 6.25 22.04
N GLY A 6 29.44 6.67 21.96
CA GLY A 6 28.32 5.80 21.61
C GLY A 6 28.55 5.19 20.22
N SER A 7 28.79 3.89 20.18
CA SER A 7 28.87 3.08 18.97
C SER A 7 27.49 2.97 18.32
N ARG A 8 27.18 3.80 17.32
CA ARG A 8 26.14 3.49 16.34
C ARG A 8 26.74 2.49 15.34
N LEU A 9 26.14 1.31 15.25
CA LEU A 9 26.43 0.37 14.18
C LEU A 9 26.09 1.02 12.82
N PRO A 10 26.87 0.77 11.76
CA PRO A 10 26.53 1.25 10.43
C PRO A 10 25.36 0.42 9.89
N GLU A 11 24.14 0.90 10.07
CA GLU A 11 23.00 0.44 9.28
C GLU A 11 23.33 0.73 7.81
N PRO A 12 23.24 -0.24 6.88
CA PRO A 12 23.40 0.05 5.47
C PRO A 12 22.37 1.12 5.06
N PRO A 13 22.72 2.09 4.20
CA PRO A 13 21.77 3.10 3.75
C PRO A 13 20.65 2.42 2.96
N CYS A 14 19.51 2.20 3.61
CA CYS A 14 18.28 1.73 2.97
C CYS A 14 17.73 2.86 2.09
N SER A 15 18.11 2.89 0.81
CA SER A 15 17.54 3.77 -0.19
C SER A 15 16.13 3.28 -0.57
N LEU A 16 15.11 3.85 0.08
CA LEU A 16 13.70 3.63 -0.28
C LEU A 16 13.32 4.53 -1.47
N CYS A 17 13.12 3.94 -2.65
CA CYS A 17 12.59 4.64 -3.81
C CYS A 17 11.06 4.58 -3.79
N CYS A 18 10.41 5.51 -3.08
CA CYS A 18 8.96 5.69 -3.21
C CYS A 18 8.66 6.36 -4.56
N ARG A 19 7.94 5.66 -5.44
CA ARG A 19 7.50 6.20 -6.73
C ARG A 19 6.03 6.59 -6.59
N ASP A 20 5.75 7.88 -6.40
CA ASP A 20 4.38 8.41 -6.35
C ASP A 20 3.70 8.35 -7.72
N THR A 21 2.53 7.71 -7.83
CA THR A 21 1.64 7.76 -9.00
C THR A 21 0.59 8.87 -8.87
N ALA A 22 0.98 10.03 -8.32
CA ALA A 22 0.07 11.14 -8.12
C ALA A 22 -0.54 11.60 -9.46
N GLY A 23 -1.84 11.36 -9.66
CA GLY A 23 -2.59 12.02 -10.72
C GLY A 23 -3.66 11.16 -11.38
N GLN A 24 -4.89 11.33 -10.91
CA GLN A 24 -6.15 10.98 -11.56
C GLN A 24 -6.44 9.50 -11.84
N GLU A 25 -7.71 9.20 -11.62
CA GLU A 25 -8.50 8.04 -12.08
C GLU A 25 -8.32 7.60 -13.55
N ARG A 26 -7.50 8.29 -14.35
CA ARG A 26 -7.20 7.96 -15.75
C ARG A 26 -6.14 6.88 -15.92
N PHE A 27 -5.43 6.49 -14.87
CA PHE A 27 -4.42 5.42 -14.94
C PHE A 27 -4.97 4.07 -14.45
N ARG A 28 -6.01 3.58 -15.11
CA ARG A 28 -6.47 2.18 -15.00
C ARG A 28 -5.49 1.19 -15.69
N THR A 29 -4.35 1.67 -16.19
CA THR A 29 -3.39 0.94 -17.05
C THR A 29 -1.95 1.11 -16.58
N ILE A 30 -1.70 1.12 -15.27
CA ILE A 30 -0.35 0.98 -14.71
C ILE A 30 -0.36 -0.29 -13.89
N THR A 31 -0.46 -1.45 -14.53
CA THR A 31 -0.84 -2.65 -13.77
C THR A 31 0.13 -3.79 -13.99
N THR A 32 0.32 -4.28 -15.21
CA THR A 32 1.11 -5.52 -15.39
C THR A 32 2.62 -5.30 -15.48
N ALA A 33 3.09 -4.17 -16.02
CA ALA A 33 4.52 -3.91 -16.16
C ALA A 33 5.24 -3.63 -14.82
N TYR A 34 4.50 -3.19 -13.80
CA TYR A 34 5.06 -2.78 -12.50
C TYR A 34 5.07 -3.92 -11.46
N TYR A 35 4.36 -5.02 -11.72
CA TYR A 35 4.42 -6.20 -10.85
C TYR A 35 5.76 -6.94 -10.97
N ARG A 36 6.45 -6.84 -12.12
CA ARG A 36 7.74 -7.48 -12.33
C ARG A 36 8.84 -6.73 -11.60
N GLY A 37 9.28 -7.28 -10.46
CA GLY A 37 10.41 -6.77 -9.68
C GLY A 37 10.02 -5.83 -8.53
N ALA A 38 8.73 -5.64 -8.24
CA ALA A 38 8.29 -4.97 -7.03
C ALA A 38 8.44 -5.92 -5.83
N MET A 39 8.98 -5.42 -4.71
CA MET A 39 9.01 -6.16 -3.44
C MET A 39 7.67 -6.07 -2.71
N GLY A 40 6.88 -5.04 -2.98
CA GLY A 40 5.55 -4.91 -2.42
C GLY A 40 4.65 -3.94 -3.16
N ILE A 41 3.34 -4.12 -2.98
CA ILE A 41 2.27 -3.33 -3.58
C ILE A 41 1.40 -2.74 -2.47
N MET A 42 1.15 -1.43 -2.55
CA MET A 42 0.29 -0.74 -1.60
C MET A 42 -0.98 -0.27 -2.30
N LEU A 43 -2.12 -0.70 -1.78
CA LEU A 43 -3.45 -0.39 -2.27
C LEU A 43 -4.15 0.54 -1.29
N VAL A 44 -4.66 1.67 -1.77
CA VAL A 44 -5.30 2.68 -0.91
C VAL A 44 -6.75 2.86 -1.35
N TYR A 45 -7.69 2.73 -0.42
CA TYR A 45 -9.11 3.05 -0.62
C TYR A 45 -9.56 4.18 0.29
N ASP A 46 -10.72 4.75 0.03
CA ASP A 46 -11.35 5.78 0.85
C ASP A 46 -12.42 5.14 1.75
N ILE A 47 -12.30 5.27 3.07
CA ILE A 47 -13.25 4.67 4.02
C ILE A 47 -14.68 5.22 3.88
N THR A 48 -14.83 6.39 3.28
CA THR A 48 -16.13 7.06 3.06
C THR A 48 -16.76 6.70 1.72
N ASN A 49 -16.10 5.89 0.89
CA ASN A 49 -16.56 5.52 -0.44
C ASN A 49 -16.46 4.01 -0.67
N GLU A 50 -17.59 3.31 -0.53
CA GLU A 50 -17.66 1.86 -0.71
C GLU A 50 -17.19 1.41 -2.10
N LYS A 51 -17.49 2.16 -3.17
CA LYS A 51 -17.04 1.83 -4.53
C LYS A 51 -15.51 1.79 -4.65
N SER A 52 -14.82 2.64 -3.90
CA SER A 52 -13.35 2.64 -3.87
C SER A 52 -12.80 1.34 -3.27
N PHE A 53 -13.51 0.77 -2.29
CA PHE A 53 -13.16 -0.49 -1.66
C PHE A 53 -13.51 -1.71 -2.52
N GLU A 54 -14.63 -1.68 -3.23
CA GLU A 54 -14.95 -2.70 -4.25
C GLU A 54 -13.86 -2.77 -5.33
N ASN A 55 -13.34 -1.63 -5.76
CA ASN A 55 -12.22 -1.59 -6.69
C ASN A 55 -10.98 -2.27 -6.12
N ILE A 56 -10.64 -2.07 -4.85
CA ILE A 56 -9.50 -2.75 -4.20
C ILE A 56 -9.63 -4.27 -4.25
N ARG A 57 -10.82 -4.84 -4.02
CA ARG A 57 -11.04 -6.29 -4.13
C ARG A 57 -10.71 -6.81 -5.52
N ASN A 58 -11.11 -6.09 -6.55
CA ASN A 58 -10.80 -6.44 -7.93
C ASN A 58 -9.28 -6.34 -8.20
N TRP A 59 -8.61 -5.32 -7.64
CA TRP A 59 -7.15 -5.18 -7.75
C TRP A 59 -6.40 -6.30 -7.04
N VAL A 60 -6.79 -6.68 -5.82
CA VAL A 60 -6.19 -7.80 -5.07
C VAL A 60 -6.26 -9.08 -5.88
N ARG A 61 -7.43 -9.41 -6.42
CA ARG A 61 -7.60 -10.59 -7.27
C ARG A 61 -6.70 -10.54 -8.51
N ASN A 62 -6.61 -9.37 -9.15
CA ASN A 62 -5.77 -9.20 -10.33
C ASN A 62 -4.27 -9.35 -10.01
N ILE A 63 -3.84 -8.91 -8.83
CA ILE A 63 -2.48 -9.09 -8.31
C ILE A 63 -2.22 -10.57 -8.03
N GLU A 64 -3.15 -11.26 -7.36
CA GLU A 64 -3.03 -12.70 -7.09
C GLU A 64 -2.97 -13.54 -8.38
N GLU A 65 -3.65 -13.11 -9.45
CA GLU A 65 -3.64 -13.78 -10.75
C GLU A 65 -2.36 -13.49 -11.58
N HIS A 66 -1.72 -12.33 -11.41
CA HIS A 66 -0.65 -11.87 -12.34
C HIS A 66 0.71 -11.53 -11.69
N ALA A 67 0.78 -11.35 -10.37
CA ALA A 67 2.02 -11.00 -9.67
C ALA A 67 2.77 -12.25 -9.16
N SER A 68 4.05 -12.07 -8.86
CA SER A 68 4.86 -13.12 -8.24
C SER A 68 4.41 -13.38 -6.79
N PRO A 69 4.53 -14.62 -6.28
CA PRO A 69 4.11 -14.97 -4.93
C PRO A 69 4.91 -14.24 -3.84
N ASP A 70 6.12 -13.76 -4.14
CA ASP A 70 6.98 -13.01 -3.22
C ASP A 70 6.60 -11.52 -3.05
N VAL A 71 5.55 -11.05 -3.73
CA VAL A 71 5.13 -9.65 -3.64
C VAL A 71 4.25 -9.45 -2.41
N GLU A 72 4.76 -8.71 -1.43
CA GLU A 72 3.99 -8.32 -0.24
C GLU A 72 2.91 -7.30 -0.59
N LYS A 73 1.68 -7.50 -0.10
CA LYS A 73 0.55 -6.61 -0.37
C LYS A 73 0.09 -5.92 0.90
N MET A 74 -0.15 -4.62 0.82
CA MET A 74 -0.66 -3.83 1.94
C MET A 74 -1.87 -3.02 1.50
N ILE A 75 -2.95 -3.08 2.28
CA ILE A 75 -4.17 -2.32 2.02
C ILE A 75 -4.33 -1.23 3.07
N LEU A 76 -4.56 0.00 2.63
CA LEU A 76 -4.69 1.18 3.47
C LEU A 76 -6.06 1.85 3.27
N GLY A 77 -6.77 2.04 4.38
CA GLY A 77 -7.99 2.86 4.42
C GLY A 77 -7.65 4.33 4.67
N ASN A 78 -7.77 5.15 3.65
CA ASN A 78 -7.58 6.61 3.71
C ASN A 78 -8.84 7.32 4.23
N LYS A 79 -8.67 8.58 4.67
CA LYS A 79 -9.69 9.45 5.26
C LYS A 79 -10.24 8.96 6.60
N CYS A 80 -9.38 8.38 7.42
CA CYS A 80 -9.74 7.90 8.75
C CYS A 80 -10.31 8.98 9.70
N ASP A 81 -10.07 10.25 9.40
CA ASP A 81 -10.66 11.42 10.07
C ASP A 81 -12.18 11.52 9.87
N ALA A 82 -12.71 11.10 8.72
CA ALA A 82 -14.12 11.19 8.38
C ALA A 82 -14.92 9.97 8.89
N ASN A 83 -14.70 9.58 10.15
CA ASN A 83 -15.27 8.37 10.73
C ASN A 83 -16.81 8.38 10.77
N ASP A 84 -17.42 9.57 10.90
CA ASP A 84 -18.89 9.74 10.88
C ASP A 84 -19.52 9.43 9.52
N LYS A 85 -18.73 9.47 8.45
CA LYS A 85 -19.15 9.14 7.07
C LYS A 85 -18.58 7.80 6.61
N ARG A 86 -18.06 6.99 7.53
CA ARG A 86 -17.47 5.70 7.23
C ARG A 86 -18.54 4.79 6.61
N GLN A 87 -18.26 4.33 5.39
CA GLN A 87 -19.05 3.32 4.70
C GLN A 87 -18.39 1.94 4.79
N VAL A 88 -17.06 1.88 4.96
CA VAL A 88 -16.30 0.63 5.07
C VAL A 88 -15.81 0.43 6.49
N SER A 89 -16.27 -0.65 7.14
CA SER A 89 -15.85 -0.99 8.50
C SER A 89 -14.40 -1.45 8.53
N ARG A 90 -13.74 -1.31 9.69
CA ARG A 90 -12.36 -1.82 9.87
C ARG A 90 -12.28 -3.34 9.64
N GLU A 91 -13.27 -4.08 10.13
CA GLU A 91 -13.36 -5.53 9.94
C GLU A 91 -13.47 -5.92 8.47
N GLN A 92 -14.22 -5.14 7.66
CA GLN A 92 -14.28 -5.36 6.21
C GLN A 92 -12.91 -5.14 5.56
N GLY A 93 -12.19 -4.09 5.97
CA GLY A 93 -10.83 -3.81 5.49
C GLY A 93 -9.84 -4.92 5.83
N GLU A 94 -9.88 -5.41 7.06
CA GLU A 94 -9.00 -6.48 7.55
C GLU A 94 -9.24 -7.81 6.83
N LYS A 95 -10.49 -8.12 6.43
CA LYS A 95 -10.81 -9.34 5.67
C LYS A 95 -10.25 -9.37 4.25
N VAL A 96 -9.86 -8.22 3.70
CA VAL A 96 -9.34 -8.11 2.33
C VAL A 96 -7.81 -8.10 2.29
N SER A 97 -7.16 -7.78 3.43
CA SER A 97 -5.70 -7.84 3.56
C SER A 97 -5.20 -9.27 3.61
#